data_AF-A0A1I5AV66-F1
#
_entry.id   AF-A0A1I5AV66-F1
#
_cell.length_a   1.000
_cell.length_b   1.000
_cell.length_c   1.000
_cell.angle_alpha   90.00
_cell.angle_beta   90.00
_cell.angle_gamma   90.00
#
_symmetry.space_group_name_H-M   'P 1'
#
loop_
_entity.id
_entity.type
_entity.pdbx_description
1 polymer ?
#
loop_
_entity_poly.entity_id
_entity_poly.type
_entity_poly.pdbx_seq_one_letter_code
_entity_poly.pdbx_strand_id
1 'polypeptide(L)'
;MNLRRNILELISYGHKYQYYKINIIKEEDNKRLKPKLYFSKYQFFIILSCVGIIVFNDNAFSNDLSGYIISALSLFIGLFFTFIFTLFDKYKSKYTNDFLLTSTDEEKAVNDKNINFYKKVSYLTLYAILIAIITIILFSINWICKQK
;
A
#
# COMPACT_ATOMS: atom_id res chain seq x y z
N MET A 1 0.27 -20.86 8.71
CA MET A 1 0.08 -19.49 8.19
C MET A 1 0.64 -19.44 6.77
N ASN A 2 -0.15 -19.15 5.73
CA ASN A 2 0.29 -19.25 4.33
C ASN A 2 0.69 -17.87 3.78
N LEU A 3 2.00 -17.62 3.71
CA LEU A 3 2.59 -16.33 3.33
C LEU A 3 2.12 -15.85 1.94
N ARG A 4 2.04 -16.77 0.97
CA ARG A 4 1.56 -16.47 -0.39
C ARG A 4 0.13 -15.95 -0.37
N ARG A 5 -0.74 -16.61 0.40
CA ARG A 5 -2.14 -16.20 0.54
C ARG A 5 -2.26 -14.81 1.17
N ASN A 6 -1.50 -14.55 2.22
CA ASN A 6 -1.52 -13.26 2.91
C ASN A 6 -1.05 -12.10 2.02
N ILE A 7 -0.02 -12.32 1.20
CA ILE A 7 0.47 -11.33 0.22
C ILE A 7 -0.58 -11.07 -0.86
N LEU A 8 -1.18 -12.12 -1.41
CA LEU A 8 -2.23 -12.00 -2.43
C LEU A 8 -3.47 -11.29 -1.89
N GLU A 9 -3.87 -11.62 -0.66
CA GLU A 9 -4.94 -10.91 0.05
C GLU A 9 -4.58 -9.45 0.25
N LEU A 10 -3.36 -9.13 0.69
CA LEU A 10 -2.93 -7.75 0.88
C LEU A 10 -2.96 -6.93 -0.42
N ILE A 11 -2.50 -7.50 -1.52
CA ILE A 11 -2.55 -6.86 -2.84
C ILE A 11 -4.00 -6.65 -3.28
N SER A 12 -4.84 -7.68 -3.13
CA SER A 12 -6.27 -7.62 -3.45
C SER A 12 -7.00 -6.56 -2.62
N TYR A 13 -6.70 -6.49 -1.32
CA TYR A 13 -7.24 -5.49 -0.42
C TYR A 13 -6.70 -4.10 -0.72
N GLY A 14 -5.40 -3.92 -0.94
CA GLY A 14 -4.80 -2.64 -1.33
C GLY A 14 -5.48 -2.06 -2.56
N HIS A 15 -5.68 -2.88 -3.61
CA HIS A 15 -6.44 -2.47 -4.79
C HIS A 15 -7.93 -2.21 -4.48
N LYS A 16 -8.60 -3.04 -3.69
CA LYS A 16 -10.00 -2.80 -3.28
C LYS A 16 -10.12 -1.45 -2.56
N TYR A 17 -9.21 -1.16 -1.63
CA TYR A 17 -9.24 0.03 -0.80
C TYR A 17 -8.79 1.30 -1.52
N GLN A 18 -8.01 1.21 -2.59
CA GLN A 18 -7.69 2.34 -3.47
C GLN A 18 -8.96 3.06 -3.96
N TYR A 19 -9.94 2.28 -4.42
CA TYR A 19 -11.21 2.78 -4.98
C TYR A 19 -12.34 2.89 -3.96
N TYR A 20 -12.13 2.44 -2.73
CA TYR A 20 -13.13 2.45 -1.66
C TYR A 20 -13.46 3.89 -1.26
N LYS A 21 -14.74 4.27 -1.30
CA LYS A 21 -15.19 5.59 -0.83
C LYS A 21 -15.41 5.57 0.68
N ILE A 22 -14.80 6.53 1.36
CA ILE A 22 -14.83 6.66 2.84
C ILE A 22 -16.23 7.07 3.34
N ASN A 23 -17.02 7.78 2.51
CA ASN A 23 -18.34 8.30 2.86
C ASN A 23 -19.50 7.29 2.68
N ILE A 24 -19.24 6.07 2.22
CA ILE A 24 -20.31 5.10 1.91
C ILE A 24 -20.44 4.11 3.07
N ILE A 25 -21.65 4.03 3.63
CA ILE A 25 -21.99 3.23 4.81
C ILE A 25 -22.21 1.74 4.44
N LYS A 26 -22.68 1.45 3.22
CA LYS A 26 -22.93 0.08 2.74
C LYS A 26 -21.80 -0.43 1.84
N GLU A 27 -21.19 -1.57 2.21
CA GLU A 27 -20.13 -2.21 1.40
C GLU A 27 -20.59 -2.55 -0.04
N GLU A 28 -21.89 -2.75 -0.26
CA GLU A 28 -22.49 -3.11 -1.55
C GLU A 28 -22.33 -2.01 -2.61
N ASP A 29 -22.37 -0.74 -2.22
CA ASP A 29 -22.18 0.39 -3.14
C ASP A 29 -20.72 0.51 -3.61
N ASN A 30 -19.76 0.02 -2.81
CA ASN A 30 -18.35 -0.05 -3.20
C ASN A 30 -18.07 -1.20 -4.20
N LYS A 31 -18.90 -2.25 -4.27
CA LYS A 31 -18.72 -3.33 -5.28
C LYS A 31 -18.86 -2.79 -6.72
N ARG A 32 -19.66 -1.74 -6.92
CA ARG A 32 -19.88 -1.11 -8.24
C ARG A 32 -18.70 -0.25 -8.71
N LEU A 33 -17.80 0.16 -7.79
CA LEU A 33 -16.66 1.03 -8.06
C LEU A 33 -15.35 0.27 -8.32
N LYS A 34 -15.36 -1.06 -8.23
CA LYS A 34 -14.18 -1.90 -8.48
C LYS A 34 -13.84 -1.87 -9.98
N PRO A 35 -12.67 -1.36 -10.41
CA PRO A 35 -12.28 -1.48 -11.81
C PRO A 35 -12.06 -2.96 -12.16
N LYS A 36 -12.49 -3.37 -13.36
CA LYS A 36 -12.31 -4.74 -13.89
C LYS A 36 -10.84 -5.10 -14.12
N LEU A 37 -9.94 -4.12 -14.16
CA LEU A 37 -8.52 -4.29 -14.44
C LEU A 37 -7.68 -3.90 -13.23
N TYR A 38 -6.74 -4.77 -12.86
CA TYR A 38 -5.85 -4.59 -11.71
C TYR A 38 -4.89 -3.40 -11.89
N PHE A 39 -4.45 -3.10 -13.12
CA PHE A 39 -3.59 -1.96 -13.43
C PHE A 39 -4.30 -0.95 -14.35
N SER A 40 -4.18 0.33 -14.04
CA SER A 40 -4.57 1.41 -14.95
C SER A 40 -3.64 1.41 -16.18
N LYS A 41 -4.14 1.80 -17.36
CA LYS A 41 -3.36 1.83 -18.63
C LYS A 41 -2.00 2.54 -18.47
N TYR A 42 -1.97 3.59 -17.65
CA TYR A 42 -0.77 4.36 -17.33
C TYR A 42 0.26 3.58 -16.49
N GLN A 43 -0.19 2.76 -15.54
CA GLN A 43 0.71 1.95 -14.72
C GLN A 43 1.40 0.87 -15.55
N PHE A 44 0.68 0.30 -16.53
CA PHE A 44 1.25 -0.67 -17.47
C PHE A 44 2.32 -0.02 -18.36
N PHE A 45 2.08 1.22 -18.81
CA PHE A 45 3.05 1.98 -19.60
C PHE A 45 4.34 2.28 -18.82
N ILE A 46 4.22 2.66 -17.55
CA ILE A 46 5.36 2.93 -16.66
C ILE A 46 6.17 1.64 -16.43
N ILE A 47 5.52 0.51 -16.14
CA ILE A 47 6.20 -0.78 -15.94
C ILE A 47 6.94 -1.20 -17.21
N LEU A 48 6.29 -1.10 -18.37
CA LEU A 48 6.89 -1.46 -19.65
C LEU A 48 8.10 -0.57 -19.98
N SER A 49 8.01 0.73 -19.68
CA SER A 49 9.12 1.67 -19.85
C SER A 49 10.28 1.36 -18.91
N CYS A 50 10.02 1.02 -17.64
CA CYS A 50 11.07 0.63 -16.69
C CYS A 50 11.79 -0.65 -17.13
N VAL A 51 11.04 -1.67 -17.56
CA VAL A 51 11.62 -2.91 -18.07
C VAL A 51 12.46 -2.66 -19.32
N GLY A 52 11.98 -1.81 -20.25
CA GLY A 52 12.75 -1.41 -21.42
C GLY A 52 14.08 -0.75 -21.08
N ILE A 53 14.07 0.22 -20.15
CA ILE A 53 15.30 0.92 -19.74
C ILE A 53 16.31 -0.04 -19.08
N ILE A 54 15.84 -1.01 -18.30
CA ILE A 54 16.71 -1.99 -17.62
C ILE A 54 17.29 -3.01 -18.59
N VAL A 55 16.52 -3.45 -19.59
CA VAL A 55 16.95 -4.49 -20.56
C VAL A 55 17.86 -3.92 -21.65
N PHE A 56 17.62 -2.68 -22.10
CA PHE A 56 18.38 -2.08 -23.22
C PHE A 56 19.62 -1.31 -22.78
N ASN A 57 19.84 -1.08 -21.49
CA ASN A 57 21.04 -0.42 -20.99
C ASN A 57 21.71 -1.25 -19.88
N ASP A 58 22.84 -1.90 -20.23
CA ASP A 58 23.73 -2.57 -19.27
C ASP A 58 24.21 -1.61 -18.16
N ASN A 59 24.13 -0.30 -18.41
CA ASN A 59 24.46 0.75 -17.45
C ASN A 59 23.30 1.68 -17.02
N ALA A 60 22.06 1.19 -17.01
CA ALA A 60 20.87 2.01 -16.72
C ALA A 60 20.95 2.88 -15.43
N PHE A 61 21.54 2.38 -14.35
CA PHE A 61 21.74 3.12 -13.10
C PHE A 61 23.17 2.96 -12.57
N SER A 62 23.79 4.04 -12.10
CA SER A 62 25.10 3.95 -11.42
C SER A 62 24.96 3.22 -10.09
N ASN A 63 26.02 2.51 -9.68
CA ASN A 63 26.03 1.77 -8.41
C ASN A 63 25.75 2.68 -7.21
N ASP A 64 26.27 3.91 -7.22
CA ASP A 64 26.04 4.91 -6.18
C ASP A 64 24.57 5.32 -6.11
N LEU A 65 23.93 5.56 -7.26
CA LEU A 65 22.52 5.96 -7.33
C LEU A 65 21.61 4.83 -6.84
N SER A 66 21.87 3.58 -7.23
CA SER A 66 21.15 2.42 -6.70
C SER A 66 21.28 2.31 -5.18
N GLY A 67 22.50 2.52 -4.64
CA GLY A 67 22.75 2.53 -3.20
C GLY A 67 21.97 3.63 -2.46
N TYR A 68 21.93 4.85 -3.01
CA TYR A 68 21.15 5.95 -2.46
C TYR A 68 19.64 5.67 -2.47
N ILE A 69 19.11 5.13 -3.56
CA ILE A 69 17.68 4.78 -3.68
C ILE A 69 17.32 3.69 -2.67
N ILE A 70 18.13 2.63 -2.56
CA ILE A 70 17.91 1.56 -1.57
C ILE A 70 17.90 2.15 -0.15
N SER A 71 18.86 3.02 0.17
CA SER A 71 18.98 3.64 1.50
C SER A 71 17.78 4.51 1.82
N ALA A 72 17.34 5.37 0.89
CA ALA A 72 16.18 6.21 1.05
C ALA A 72 14.88 5.40 1.22
N LEU A 73 14.67 4.39 0.36
CA LEU A 73 13.50 3.50 0.45
C LEU A 73 13.46 2.75 1.78
N SER A 74 14.59 2.26 2.28
CA SER A 74 14.69 1.58 3.58
C SER A 74 14.24 2.50 4.72
N LEU A 75 14.67 3.76 4.72
CA LEU A 75 14.26 4.75 5.71
C LEU A 75 12.75 5.00 5.65
N PHE A 76 12.19 5.18 4.45
CA PHE A 76 10.75 5.36 4.27
C PHE A 76 9.93 4.14 4.72
N ILE A 77 10.41 2.92 4.48
CA ILE A 77 9.76 1.70 4.97
C ILE A 77 9.67 1.72 6.50
N GLY A 78 10.75 2.05 7.19
CA GLY A 78 10.76 2.18 8.65
C GLY A 78 9.75 3.22 9.14
N LEU A 79 9.71 4.39 8.50
CA LEU A 79 8.76 5.46 8.81
C LEU A 79 7.31 5.02 8.59
N PHE A 80 7.03 4.33 7.49
CA PHE A 80 5.68 3.83 7.20
C PHE A 80 5.23 2.72 8.15
N PHE A 81 6.14 1.88 8.65
CA PHE A 81 5.81 0.92 9.70
C PHE A 81 5.39 1.63 11.00
N THR A 82 6.16 2.63 11.45
CA THR A 82 5.79 3.45 12.63
C THR A 82 4.44 4.13 12.43
N PHE A 83 4.19 4.66 11.23
CA PHE A 83 2.91 5.28 10.90
C PHE A 83 1.76 4.27 10.95
N ILE A 84 1.94 3.07 10.40
CA ILE A 84 0.95 1.98 10.47
C ILE A 84 0.63 1.57 11.89
N PHE A 85 1.65 1.40 12.76
CA PHE A 85 1.41 1.07 14.16
C PHE A 85 0.56 2.14 14.84
N THR A 86 0.89 3.42 14.61
CA THR A 86 0.10 4.54 15.13
C THR A 86 -1.35 4.52 14.64
N LEU A 87 -1.58 4.19 13.35
CA LEU A 87 -2.92 4.07 12.79
C LEU A 87 -3.68 2.88 13.41
N PHE A 88 -3.01 1.76 13.64
CA PHE A 88 -3.61 0.59 14.30
C PHE A 88 -3.99 0.89 15.75
N ASP A 89 -3.16 1.61 16.50
CA ASP A 89 -3.48 2.03 17.88
C ASP A 89 -4.68 2.98 17.92
N LYS A 90 -4.74 3.94 16.98
CA LYS A 90 -5.91 4.83 16.81
C LYS A 90 -7.16 4.08 16.38
N TYR A 91 -7.03 3.07 15.52
CA TYR A 91 -8.14 2.22 15.12
C TYR A 91 -8.67 1.39 16.29
N LYS A 92 -7.76 0.76 17.07
CA LYS A 92 -8.11 -0.08 18.21
C LYS A 92 -8.80 0.74 19.31
N SER A 93 -8.23 1.88 19.69
CA SER A 93 -8.85 2.77 20.70
C SER A 93 -10.26 3.21 20.31
N LYS A 94 -10.54 3.39 19.02
CA LYS A 94 -11.88 3.75 18.53
C LYS A 94 -12.88 2.59 18.46
N TYR A 95 -12.38 1.35 18.41
CA TYR A 95 -13.18 0.13 18.39
C TYR A 95 -13.44 -0.41 19.80
N THR A 96 -12.56 -0.14 20.77
CA THR A 96 -12.63 -0.67 22.14
C THR A 96 -13.42 0.21 23.11
N ASN A 97 -13.75 1.45 22.75
CA ASN A 97 -14.55 2.31 23.62
C ASN A 97 -16.06 2.00 23.46
N ASP A 98 -16.75 1.93 24.59
CA ASP A 98 -18.21 1.86 24.84
C ASP A 98 -19.09 2.91 24.11
N PHE A 99 -18.52 3.63 23.14
CA PHE A 99 -19.17 4.68 22.37
C PHE A 99 -20.43 4.18 21.63
N LEU A 100 -20.56 2.89 21.34
CA LEU A 100 -21.71 2.34 20.63
C LEU A 100 -23.00 2.31 21.46
N LEU A 101 -22.91 2.39 22.79
CA LEU A 101 -24.07 2.24 23.69
C LEU A 101 -24.75 3.57 24.06
N THR A 102 -24.08 4.71 23.86
CA THR A 102 -24.57 6.04 24.29
C THR A 102 -24.61 7.11 23.20
N SER A 103 -24.16 6.80 21.97
CA SER A 103 -24.03 7.80 20.90
C SER A 103 -25.27 7.91 20.01
N THR A 104 -25.52 9.13 19.54
CA THR A 104 -26.61 9.47 18.61
C THR A 104 -26.31 8.88 17.21
N ASP A 105 -27.33 8.64 16.38
CA ASP A 105 -27.16 8.04 15.05
C ASP A 105 -26.16 8.81 14.15
N GLU A 106 -26.05 10.13 14.31
CA GLU A 106 -25.08 10.97 13.60
C GLU A 106 -23.63 10.71 14.04
N GLU A 107 -23.40 10.53 15.34
CA GLU A 107 -22.07 10.25 15.90
C GLU A 107 -21.58 8.86 15.50
N LYS A 108 -22.50 7.89 15.40
CA LYS A 108 -22.22 6.55 14.87
C LYS A 108 -21.77 6.62 13.41
N ALA A 109 -22.47 7.37 12.57
CA ALA A 109 -22.10 7.54 11.16
C ALA A 109 -20.72 8.22 10.98
N VAL A 110 -20.40 9.23 11.80
CA VAL A 110 -19.08 9.88 11.80
C VAL A 110 -18.00 8.90 12.31
N ASN A 111 -18.31 8.05 13.27
CA ASN A 111 -17.37 7.05 13.76
C ASN A 111 -17.05 5.99 12.70
N ASP A 112 -18.07 5.46 12.04
CA ASP A 112 -17.93 4.46 10.96
C ASP A 112 -17.11 5.00 9.78
N LYS A 113 -17.35 6.26 9.40
CA LYS A 113 -16.56 6.96 8.39
C LYS A 113 -15.07 7.00 8.75
N ASN A 114 -14.77 7.34 9.99
CA ASN A 114 -13.39 7.42 10.48
C ASN A 114 -12.72 6.04 10.55
N ILE A 115 -13.45 5.01 10.99
CA ILE A 115 -12.99 3.62 10.98
C ILE A 115 -12.63 3.18 9.56
N ASN A 116 -13.50 3.48 8.59
CA ASN A 116 -13.26 3.15 7.19
C ASN A 116 -12.08 3.94 6.60
N PHE A 117 -11.87 5.19 7.04
CA PHE A 117 -10.68 5.96 6.71
C PHE A 117 -9.40 5.29 7.22
N TYR A 118 -9.35 4.93 8.51
CA TYR A 118 -8.17 4.27 9.09
C TYR A 118 -7.86 2.95 8.40
N LYS A 119 -8.88 2.11 8.14
CA LYS A 119 -8.72 0.87 7.36
C LYS A 119 -8.14 1.16 5.98
N LYS A 120 -8.74 2.08 5.23
CA LYS A 120 -8.29 2.44 3.89
C LYS A 120 -6.83 2.89 3.90
N VAL A 121 -6.47 3.84 4.76
CA VAL A 121 -5.10 4.36 4.85
C VAL A 121 -4.11 3.24 5.22
N SER A 122 -4.43 2.38 6.19
CA SER A 122 -3.55 1.28 6.59
C SER A 122 -3.29 0.28 5.44
N TYR A 123 -4.33 -0.13 4.70
CA TYR A 123 -4.14 -1.05 3.56
C TYR A 123 -3.33 -0.43 2.42
N LEU A 124 -3.53 0.86 2.14
CA LEU A 124 -2.76 1.59 1.13
C LEU A 124 -1.28 1.74 1.54
N THR A 125 -1.01 2.08 2.80
CA THR A 125 0.36 2.18 3.31
C THR A 125 1.06 0.81 3.30
N LEU A 126 0.38 -0.26 3.71
CA LEU A 126 0.94 -1.62 3.64
C LEU A 126 1.27 -2.04 2.20
N TYR A 127 0.40 -1.68 1.25
CA TYR A 127 0.64 -1.93 -0.16
C TYR A 127 1.85 -1.14 -0.69
N ALA A 128 2.01 0.12 -0.28
CA ALA A 128 3.18 0.94 -0.63
C ALA A 128 4.49 0.35 -0.06
N ILE A 129 4.49 -0.10 1.20
CA ILE A 129 5.63 -0.80 1.81
C ILE A 129 6.01 -2.04 1.00
N LEU A 130 5.02 -2.84 0.59
CA LEU A 130 5.26 -4.04 -0.19
C LEU A 130 5.93 -3.72 -1.55
N ILE A 131 5.46 -2.69 -2.25
CA ILE A 131 6.10 -2.22 -3.50
C ILE A 131 7.53 -1.73 -3.25
N ALA A 132 7.75 -0.97 -2.18
CA ALA A 132 9.07 -0.47 -1.82
C ALA A 132 10.06 -1.63 -1.56
N ILE A 133 9.63 -2.68 -0.85
CA ILE A 133 10.45 -3.88 -0.62
C ILE A 133 10.79 -4.58 -1.95
N ILE A 134 9.81 -4.77 -2.84
CA ILE A 134 10.07 -5.35 -4.18
C ILE A 134 11.08 -4.50 -4.96
N THR A 135 10.97 -3.18 -4.88
CA THR A 135 11.86 -2.24 -5.56
C THR A 135 13.29 -2.34 -5.02
N ILE A 136 13.46 -2.42 -3.69
CA ILE A 136 14.77 -2.65 -3.07
C ILE A 136 15.39 -3.96 -3.56
N ILE A 137 14.62 -5.05 -3.61
CA ILE A 137 15.11 -6.35 -4.11
C ILE A 137 15.59 -6.22 -5.56
N LEU A 138 14.84 -5.54 -6.42
CA LEU A 138 15.22 -5.33 -7.82
C LEU A 138 16.53 -4.52 -7.96
N PHE A 139 16.65 -3.41 -7.24
CA PHE A 139 17.89 -2.61 -7.25
C PHE A 139 19.07 -3.37 -6.65
N SER A 140 18.84 -4.19 -5.63
CA SER A 140 19.88 -5.00 -5.00
C SER A 140 20.41 -6.07 -5.97
N ILE A 141 19.53 -6.70 -6.77
CA ILE A 141 19.93 -7.65 -7.82
C ILE A 141 20.73 -6.94 -8.90
N ASN A 142 20.30 -5.75 -9.35
CA ASN A 142 21.05 -4.97 -10.34
C ASN A 142 22.46 -4.63 -9.84
N TRP A 143 22.58 -4.21 -8.57
CA TRP A 143 23.85 -3.87 -7.95
C TRP A 143 24.80 -5.07 -7.85
N ILE A 144 24.30 -6.25 -7.45
CA ILE A 144 25.09 -7.49 -7.37
C ILE A 144 25.52 -7.96 -8.77
N CYS A 145 24.64 -7.90 -9.76
CA CYS A 145 24.95 -8.34 -11.12
C CYS A 145 26.00 -7.46 -11.80
N LYS A 146 26.09 -6.16 -11.47
CA LYS A 146 27.12 -5.24 -11.98
C LYS A 146 28.49 -5.36 -11.32
N GLN A 147 28.59 -6.05 -10.18
CA GLN A 147 29.85 -6.21 -9.46
C GLN A 147 30.71 -7.38 -10.00
N LYS A 148 30.15 -8.21 -10.89
CA LYS A 148 30.86 -9.24 -11.66
C LYS A 148 31.42 -8.66 -12.96
#